data_AF-A0A2N4U7Y6-F1
#
_entry.id   AF-A0A2N4U7Y6-F1
#
_cell.length_a   1.000
_cell.length_b   1.000
_cell.length_c   1.000
_cell.angle_alpha   90.00
_cell.angle_beta   90.00
_cell.angle_gamma   90.00
#
_symmetry.space_group_name_H-M   'P 1'
#
loop_
_entity.id
_entity.type
_entity.pdbx_description
1 polymer ?
#
loop_
_entity_poly.entity_id
_entity_poly.type
_entity_poly.pdbx_seq_one_letter_code
_entity_poly.pdbx_strand_id
1 'polypeptide(L)'
;MQGRAIYTNNCAACHGEALQGQPNWRERMSNGRLPAPPHDKTGHTWHHPDAMLVDMIKNGLVPGKTAPLGYVSDMPAYRDILSDQNIVAVLAYIKSAWPPKVLEAQKEVTLQRQN
;
A
#
# COMPACT_ATOMS: atom_id res chain seq x y z
N MET A 1 1.67 -10.75 -15.42
CA MET A 1 1.20 -11.79 -14.46
C MET A 1 1.99 -11.80 -13.14
N GLN A 2 3.25 -11.36 -13.09
CA GLN A 2 4.10 -11.48 -11.89
C GLN A 2 3.60 -10.68 -10.66
N GLY A 3 3.06 -9.47 -10.85
CA GLY A 3 2.57 -8.62 -9.75
C GLY A 3 1.44 -9.26 -8.92
N ARG A 4 0.49 -9.96 -9.57
CA ARG A 4 -0.59 -10.67 -8.87
C ARG A 4 -0.05 -11.79 -7.98
N ALA A 5 0.90 -12.58 -8.50
CA ALA A 5 1.51 -13.66 -7.73
C ALA A 5 2.30 -13.13 -6.52
N ILE A 6 3.03 -12.02 -6.70
CA ILE A 6 3.72 -11.33 -5.60
C ILE A 6 2.69 -10.88 -4.55
N TYR A 7 1.60 -10.25 -4.98
CA TYR A 7 0.53 -9.81 -4.07
C TYR A 7 -0.06 -10.98 -3.28
N THR A 8 -0.46 -12.06 -3.95
CA THR A 8 -1.05 -13.23 -3.30
C THR A 8 -0.12 -13.83 -2.25
N ASN A 9 1.18 -13.92 -2.55
CA ASN A 9 2.14 -14.58 -1.67
C ASN A 9 2.62 -13.70 -0.50
N ASN A 10 2.58 -12.37 -0.65
CA ASN A 10 3.22 -11.46 0.30
C ASN A 10 2.24 -10.49 0.98
N CYS A 11 1.15 -10.10 0.30
CA CYS A 11 0.30 -8.99 0.74
C CYS A 11 -1.10 -9.43 1.15
N ALA A 12 -1.65 -10.45 0.46
CA ALA A 12 -3.05 -10.86 0.58
C ALA A 12 -3.42 -11.39 1.98
N ALA A 13 -2.45 -11.90 2.76
CA ALA A 13 -2.69 -12.37 4.12
C ALA A 13 -3.24 -11.27 5.04
N CYS A 14 -2.91 -10.00 4.79
CA CYS A 14 -3.42 -8.85 5.54
C CYS A 14 -4.38 -8.00 4.70
N HIS A 15 -4.03 -7.72 3.45
CA HIS A 15 -4.84 -6.84 2.59
C HIS A 15 -5.99 -7.55 1.86
N GLY A 16 -6.13 -8.87 2.07
CA GLY A 16 -7.17 -9.70 1.48
C GLY A 16 -6.88 -10.07 0.02
N GLU A 17 -7.32 -11.25 -0.41
CA GLU A 17 -7.10 -11.76 -1.78
C GLU A 17 -7.73 -10.89 -2.87
N ALA A 18 -8.79 -10.16 -2.53
CA ALA A 18 -9.52 -9.26 -3.41
C ALA A 18 -9.21 -7.77 -3.12
N LEU A 19 -8.10 -7.47 -2.42
CA LEU A 19 -7.67 -6.12 -2.05
C LEU A 19 -8.62 -5.42 -1.06
N GLN A 20 -9.51 -6.16 -0.40
CA GLN A 20 -10.59 -5.64 0.43
C GLN A 20 -10.15 -5.16 1.82
N GLY A 21 -8.90 -5.45 2.21
CA GLY A 21 -8.38 -5.12 3.54
C GLY A 21 -9.02 -5.94 4.66
N GLN A 22 -8.66 -5.59 5.89
CA GLN A 22 -9.29 -6.13 7.08
C GLN A 22 -10.60 -5.38 7.41
N PRO A 23 -11.57 -6.04 8.05
CA PRO A 23 -12.76 -5.37 8.59
C PRO A 23 -12.38 -4.22 9.53
N ASN A 24 -13.23 -3.18 9.59
CA ASN A 24 -13.06 -2.04 10.48
C ASN A 24 -11.66 -1.40 10.43
N TRP A 25 -11.02 -1.37 9.25
CA TRP A 25 -9.64 -0.87 9.08
C TRP A 25 -9.39 0.58 9.51
N ARG A 26 -10.46 1.36 9.75
CA ARG A 26 -10.39 2.72 10.28
C ARG A 26 -10.47 2.79 11.81
N GLU A 27 -10.77 1.68 12.48
CA GLU A 27 -10.87 1.58 13.94
C GLU A 27 -9.62 0.92 14.50
N ARG A 28 -9.10 1.46 15.60
CA ARG A 28 -7.93 0.86 16.26
C ARG A 28 -8.31 -0.45 16.92
N MET A 29 -7.46 -1.46 16.76
CA MET A 29 -7.55 -2.72 17.49
C MET A 29 -7.24 -2.52 18.98
N SER A 30 -7.45 -3.56 19.79
CA SER A 30 -7.13 -3.55 21.23
C SER A 30 -5.67 -3.25 21.55
N ASN A 31 -4.75 -3.54 20.62
CA ASN A 31 -3.33 -3.21 20.72
C ASN A 31 -2.99 -1.77 20.29
N GLY A 32 -3.99 -0.96 19.94
CA GLY A 32 -3.84 0.43 19.50
C GLY A 32 -3.44 0.63 18.04
N ARG A 33 -3.15 -0.44 17.27
CA ARG A 33 -2.77 -0.37 15.84
C ARG A 33 -3.99 -0.35 14.93
N LEU A 34 -3.83 0.18 13.72
CA LEU A 34 -4.88 0.11 12.69
C LEU A 34 -4.74 -1.19 11.87
N PRO A 35 -5.85 -1.86 11.54
CA PRO A 35 -5.85 -2.99 10.61
C PRO A 35 -5.36 -2.60 9.22
N ALA A 36 -4.99 -3.60 8.42
CA ALA A 36 -4.55 -3.41 7.04
C ALA A 36 -5.68 -2.79 6.19
N PRO A 37 -5.48 -1.63 5.56
CA PRO A 37 -6.50 -0.99 4.75
C PRO A 37 -6.75 -1.74 3.44
N PRO A 38 -7.92 -1.54 2.80
CA PRO A 38 -8.16 -1.97 1.44
C PRO A 38 -7.17 -1.32 0.48
N HIS A 39 -6.73 -2.09 -0.49
CA HIS A 39 -5.95 -1.61 -1.62
C HIS A 39 -6.83 -1.35 -2.86
N ASP A 40 -8.12 -1.67 -2.81
CA ASP A 40 -9.07 -1.26 -3.84
C ASP A 40 -9.50 0.22 -3.72
N LYS A 41 -10.50 0.63 -4.50
CA LYS A 41 -11.04 2.00 -4.51
C LYS A 41 -11.64 2.47 -3.18
N THR A 42 -11.96 1.57 -2.25
CA THR A 42 -12.61 1.90 -0.96
C THR A 42 -11.61 2.28 0.13
N GLY A 43 -10.35 1.93 -0.10
CA GLY A 43 -9.21 2.33 0.73
C GLY A 43 -8.71 3.74 0.40
N HIS A 44 -7.46 4.00 0.79
CA HIS A 44 -6.82 5.31 0.63
C HIS A 44 -5.42 5.25 0.01
N THR A 45 -5.02 4.08 -0.50
CA THR A 45 -3.69 3.86 -1.10
C THR A 45 -3.39 4.87 -2.21
N TRP A 46 -4.42 5.19 -3.00
CA TRP A 46 -4.35 6.10 -4.14
C TRP A 46 -4.16 7.58 -3.77
N HIS A 47 -4.23 7.95 -2.49
CA HIS A 47 -3.87 9.30 -2.02
C HIS A 47 -2.36 9.53 -1.90
N HIS A 48 -1.54 8.50 -2.13
CA HIS A 48 -0.09 8.57 -1.96
C HIS A 48 0.63 8.52 -3.33
N PRO A 49 1.71 9.28 -3.51
CA PRO A 49 2.50 9.25 -4.74
C PRO A 49 3.27 7.93 -4.86
N ASP A 50 3.57 7.51 -6.09
CA ASP A 50 4.27 6.24 -6.36
C ASP A 50 5.58 6.09 -5.56
N ALA A 51 6.38 7.16 -5.44
CA ALA A 51 7.64 7.12 -4.68
C ALA A 51 7.41 6.79 -3.19
N MET A 52 6.33 7.32 -2.59
CA MET A 52 5.98 7.04 -1.20
C MET A 52 5.44 5.62 -1.04
N LEU A 53 4.63 5.14 -2.00
CA LEU A 53 4.13 3.76 -2.00
C LEU A 53 5.26 2.74 -2.12
N VAL A 54 6.24 2.99 -2.98
CA VAL A 54 7.46 2.17 -3.10
C VAL A 54 8.24 2.19 -1.79
N ASP A 55 8.42 3.36 -1.15
CA ASP A 55 9.13 3.46 0.12
C ASP A 55 8.41 2.74 1.26
N MET A 56 7.08 2.82 1.32
CA MET A 56 6.24 2.08 2.29
C MET A 56 6.38 0.56 2.11
N ILE A 57 6.34 0.05 0.88
CA ILE A 57 6.52 -1.39 0.63
C ILE A 57 7.96 -1.80 0.98
N LYS A 58 8.95 -1.03 0.54
CA LYS A 58 10.36 -1.37 0.73
C LYS A 58 10.76 -1.33 2.21
N ASN A 59 10.39 -0.28 2.93
CA ASN A 59 10.90 0.01 4.27
C ASN A 59 9.85 -0.11 5.39
N GLY A 60 8.60 -0.45 5.07
CA GLY A 60 7.50 -0.39 6.02
C GLY A 60 7.04 1.05 6.28
N LEU A 61 6.15 1.22 7.26
CA LEU A 61 5.70 2.55 7.70
C LEU A 61 6.68 3.11 8.73
N VAL A 62 7.54 4.03 8.28
CA VAL A 62 8.57 4.68 9.10
C VAL A 62 8.04 6.01 9.65
N PRO A 63 7.92 6.17 10.98
CA PRO A 63 7.45 7.40 11.60
C PRO A 63 8.29 8.61 11.22
N GLY A 64 7.63 9.71 10.87
CA GLY A 64 8.28 10.94 10.40
C GLY A 64 8.72 10.92 8.93
N LYS A 65 8.60 9.78 8.23
CA LYS A 65 8.95 9.65 6.80
C LYS A 65 7.75 9.25 5.95
N THR A 66 7.20 8.06 6.19
CA THR A 66 6.03 7.53 5.46
C THR A 66 4.79 7.42 6.35
N ALA A 67 4.92 7.73 7.63
CA ALA A 67 3.81 7.77 8.59
C ALA A 67 3.99 8.93 9.60
N PRO A 68 2.93 9.34 10.32
CA PRO A 68 3.05 10.32 11.40
C PRO A 68 4.05 9.89 12.48
N LEU A 69 4.59 10.87 13.22
CA LEU A 69 5.45 10.60 14.38
C LEU A 69 4.72 9.69 15.39
N GLY A 70 5.44 8.71 15.92
CA GLY A 70 4.89 7.73 16.87
C GLY A 70 3.93 6.69 16.28
N TYR A 71 3.70 6.68 14.96
CA TYR A 71 2.84 5.67 14.33
C TYR A 71 3.48 4.27 14.39
N VAL A 72 2.72 3.26 14.81
CA VAL A 72 3.19 1.87 14.86
C VAL A 72 2.30 1.02 13.96
N SER A 73 2.91 0.32 13.01
CA SER A 73 2.22 -0.51 12.02
C SER A 73 2.64 -1.97 12.11
N ASP A 74 1.73 -2.87 11.74
CA ASP A 74 2.01 -4.29 11.51
C ASP A 74 2.58 -4.57 10.11
N MET A 75 2.61 -3.58 9.21
CA MET A 75 3.13 -3.76 7.85
C MET A 75 4.66 -3.95 7.87
N PRO A 76 5.19 -5.12 7.44
CA PRO A 76 6.61 -5.38 7.43
C PRO A 76 7.33 -4.62 6.30
N ALA A 77 8.64 -4.49 6.42
CA ALA A 77 9.51 -4.02 5.34
C ALA A 77 9.84 -5.18 4.39
N TYR A 78 9.72 -4.96 3.08
CA TYR A 78 9.98 -5.99 2.06
C TYR A 78 11.34 -5.86 1.36
N ARG A 79 12.19 -4.88 1.71
CA ARG A 79 13.48 -4.63 1.04
C ARG A 79 14.40 -5.85 0.92
N ASP A 80 14.34 -6.77 1.88
CA ASP A 80 15.18 -7.97 1.94
C ASP A 80 14.47 -9.21 1.35
N ILE A 81 13.22 -9.05 0.88
CA ILE A 81 12.34 -10.11 0.36
C ILE A 81 12.02 -9.89 -1.13
N LEU A 82 11.76 -8.64 -1.53
CA LEU A 82 11.36 -8.25 -2.86
C LEU A 82 12.39 -7.30 -3.48
N SER A 83 12.75 -7.55 -4.75
CA SER A 83 13.51 -6.59 -5.55
C SER A 83 12.68 -5.35 -5.87
N ASP A 84 13.34 -4.25 -6.24
CA ASP A 84 12.64 -3.02 -6.64
C ASP A 84 11.68 -3.24 -7.82
N GLN A 85 12.06 -4.10 -8.77
CA GLN A 85 11.19 -4.49 -9.89
C GLN A 85 9.94 -5.24 -9.41
N ASN A 86 10.07 -6.13 -8.41
CA ASN A 86 8.94 -6.83 -7.82
C ASN A 86 8.03 -5.89 -7.03
N ILE A 87 8.59 -4.89 -6.35
CA ILE A 87 7.83 -3.84 -5.66
C ILE A 87 7.01 -3.03 -6.67
N VAL A 88 7.62 -2.61 -7.78
CA VAL A 88 6.90 -1.90 -8.85
C VAL A 88 5.83 -2.80 -9.48
N ALA A 89 6.12 -4.09 -9.70
CA ALA A 89 5.17 -5.02 -10.28
C ALA A 89 3.94 -5.26 -9.39
N VAL A 90 4.12 -5.40 -8.06
CA VAL A 90 3.00 -5.56 -7.13
C VAL A 90 2.18 -4.28 -7.01
N LEU A 91 2.83 -3.12 -7.02
CA LEU A 91 2.15 -1.84 -7.02
C LEU A 91 1.32 -1.66 -8.30
N ALA A 92 1.86 -2.01 -9.47
CA ALA A 92 1.11 -1.98 -10.73
C ALA A 92 -0.12 -2.90 -10.70
N TYR A 93 -0.02 -4.08 -10.06
CA TYR A 93 -1.18 -4.95 -9.87
C TYR A 93 -2.24 -4.31 -8.97
N ILE A 94 -1.87 -3.72 -7.84
CA ILE A 94 -2.80 -2.99 -6.97
C ILE A 94 -3.52 -1.87 -7.77
N LYS A 95 -2.75 -1.06 -8.51
CA LYS A 95 -3.27 0.03 -9.34
C LYS A 95 -4.25 -0.44 -10.42
N SER A 96 -4.07 -1.66 -10.94
CA SER A 96 -4.95 -2.24 -11.96
C SER A 96 -6.38 -2.53 -11.48
N ALA A 97 -6.61 -2.59 -10.16
CA ALA A 97 -7.94 -2.77 -9.59
C ALA A 97 -8.71 -1.45 -9.43
N TRP A 98 -8.08 -0.31 -9.71
CA TRP A 98 -8.72 0.99 -9.54
C TRP A 98 -9.53 1.40 -10.78
N PRO A 99 -10.74 1.97 -10.59
CA PRO A 99 -11.45 2.60 -11.68
C PRO A 99 -10.63 3.74 -12.31
N PRO A 100 -10.84 4.07 -13.60
CA PRO A 100 -10.06 5.08 -14.31
C PRO A 100 -9.93 6.42 -13.58
N LYS A 101 -11.01 6.90 -12.94
CA LYS A 101 -10.99 8.15 -12.16
C LYS A 101 -10.04 8.11 -10.96
N VAL A 102 -9.95 6.97 -10.27
CA VAL A 102 -9.06 6.80 -9.11
C VAL A 102 -7.61 6.69 -9.57
N LEU A 103 -7.37 6.00 -10.69
CA LEU A 103 -6.05 5.91 -11.29
C LEU A 103 -5.53 7.29 -11.73
N GLU A 104 -6.37 8.12 -12.34
CA GLU A 104 -5.98 9.48 -12.74
C GLU A 104 -5.69 10.37 -11.53
N ALA A 105 -6.54 10.34 -10.50
CA ALA A 105 -6.29 11.08 -9.27
C ALA A 105 -4.95 10.70 -8.61
N GLN A 106 -4.61 9.40 -8.59
CA GLN A 106 -3.32 8.96 -8.04
C GLN A 106 -2.13 9.37 -8.92
N LYS A 107 -2.32 9.40 -10.24
CA LYS A 107 -1.31 9.90 -11.17
C LYS A 107 -1.05 11.39 -10.94
N GLU A 108 -2.09 12.20 -10.74
CA GLU A 108 -1.95 13.62 -10.38
C GLU A 108 -1.15 13.80 -9.07
N VAL A 109 -1.47 13.03 -8.03
CA VAL A 109 -0.72 13.05 -6.75
C VAL A 109 0.75 12.71 -6.97
N THR A 110 1.02 11.71 -7.81
CA THR A 110 2.40 11.30 -8.16
C THR A 110 3.15 12.43 -8.85
N LEU A 111 2.54 13.10 -9.82
CA LEU A 111 3.17 14.19 -10.57
C LEU A 111 3.37 15.46 -9.72
N GLN A 112 2.42 15.82 -8.85
CA GLN A 112 2.54 16.99 -7.98
C GLN A 112 3.69 16.89 -6.98
N ARG A 113 4.05 15.67 -6.57
CA ARG A 113 5.13 15.41 -5.60
C ARG A 113 6.51 15.22 -6.26
N GLN A 114 6.59 15.27 -7.59
CA GLN A 114 7.84 15.22 -8.36
C GLN A 114 8.36 16.62 -8.74
N ASN A 115 7.53 17.65 -8.57
CA ASN A 115 7.86 19.06 -8.77
C ASN A 115 8.18 19.74 -7.43
#